data_AF-A0A7V2UEC3-F1
#
_entry.id   AF-A0A7V2UEC3-F1
#
_cell.length_a   1.000
_cell.length_b   1.000
_cell.length_c   1.000
_cell.angle_alpha   90.00
_cell.angle_beta   90.00
_cell.angle_gamma   90.00
#
_symmetry.space_group_name_H-M   'P 1'
#
loop_
_entity.id
_entity.type
_entity.pdbx_description
1 polymer ?
#
loop_
_entity_poly.entity_id
_entity_poly.type
_entity_poly.pdbx_seq_one_letter_code
_entity_poly.pdbx_strand_id
1 'polypeptide(L)'
;MNCTQFDDIAELYLLDELDAATTAAAEQHLASCERCRAAAQAAGARLRALEAALAPRRAPDGFAERAMARIRAEAAPAEPKDRPETLRSRLLRYAALAAAAVLLVMAAYGFLRRSGYASWLESGTVAVLGPHARTVGPNQPLIEGDELATPDHSSATLALAGGRLRVALAPRSRVRLTDPRTGTALQLLSGEMYCRSLGGEGTPMVASPLANVAAGPGVVSLQVTPERGAPLAPASPFQGIVTVAAPDGTARVVVPGRQAGPVPLERGQVLTLSSDQRHSLTSPVPFDRLRQLLQAELRSVRQRHGELEHRWNLLASGSHANGGQLPARFGELQDALAQTRALHGELEQRLRLIERCQTEGPQAFRLVFQPLPSRPIERKTP
;
A
#
# COMPACT_ATOMS: atom_id res chain seq x y z
N MET A 1 -15.89 18.66 -26.22
CA MET A 1 -15.21 18.35 -24.95
C MET A 1 -16.09 17.45 -24.09
N ASN A 2 -15.51 16.53 -23.31
CA ASN A 2 -16.24 15.65 -22.39
C ASN A 2 -16.16 16.15 -20.93
N CYS A 3 -16.92 15.53 -20.01
CA CYS A 3 -17.01 16.00 -18.63
C CYS A 3 -15.68 15.95 -17.87
N THR A 4 -14.85 14.93 -18.08
CA THR A 4 -13.54 14.82 -17.42
C THR A 4 -12.58 15.91 -17.92
N GLN A 5 -12.59 16.19 -19.23
CA GLN A 5 -11.82 17.28 -19.81
C GLN A 5 -12.30 18.65 -19.30
N PHE A 6 -13.61 18.82 -19.05
CA PHE A 6 -14.13 20.03 -18.40
C PHE A 6 -13.64 20.14 -16.97
N ASP A 7 -13.72 19.06 -16.19
CA ASP A 7 -13.29 19.04 -14.79
C ASP A 7 -11.80 19.40 -14.65
N ASP A 8 -10.95 18.98 -15.59
CA ASP A 8 -9.51 19.30 -15.61
C ASP A 8 -9.22 20.80 -15.87
N ILE A 9 -10.10 21.50 -16.59
CA ILE A 9 -9.91 22.92 -16.95
C ILE A 9 -10.87 23.87 -16.22
N ALA A 10 -11.72 23.36 -15.33
CA ALA A 10 -12.81 24.10 -14.71
C ALA A 10 -12.32 25.29 -13.88
N GLU A 11 -11.19 25.14 -13.18
CA GLU A 11 -10.60 26.22 -12.37
C GLU A 11 -10.10 27.38 -13.26
N LEU A 12 -9.39 27.05 -14.34
CA LEU A 12 -8.89 28.04 -15.31
C LEU A 12 -10.04 28.75 -16.04
N TYR A 13 -11.11 28.02 -16.37
CA TYR A 13 -12.33 28.61 -16.94
C TYR A 13 -12.99 29.62 -15.99
N LEU A 14 -13.04 29.31 -14.68
CA LEU A 14 -13.66 30.19 -13.68
C LEU A 14 -12.84 31.45 -13.40
N LEU A 15 -11.53 31.40 -13.64
CA LEU A 15 -10.61 32.54 -13.49
C LEU A 15 -10.41 33.35 -14.77
N ASP A 16 -11.10 32.98 -15.86
CA ASP A 16 -10.96 33.59 -17.19
C ASP A 16 -9.51 33.53 -17.74
N GLU A 17 -8.78 32.46 -17.39
CA GLU A 17 -7.37 32.25 -17.78
C GLU A 17 -7.18 31.27 -18.96
N LEU A 18 -8.28 30.82 -19.58
CA LEU A 18 -8.22 29.94 -20.75
C LEU A 18 -8.02 30.73 -22.05
N ASP A 19 -7.37 30.09 -23.02
CA ASP A 19 -7.27 30.64 -24.37
C ASP A 19 -8.63 30.60 -25.09
N ALA A 20 -8.82 31.48 -26.07
CA ALA A 20 -10.11 31.67 -26.75
C ALA A 20 -10.67 30.39 -27.39
N ALA A 21 -9.83 29.47 -27.88
CA ALA A 21 -10.30 28.24 -28.49
C ALA A 21 -10.83 27.26 -27.43
N THR A 22 -10.14 27.16 -26.30
CA THR A 22 -10.55 26.29 -25.18
C THR A 22 -11.77 26.85 -24.46
N THR A 23 -11.87 28.17 -24.30
CA THR A 23 -13.06 28.83 -23.74
C THR A 23 -14.31 28.52 -24.56
N ALA A 24 -14.26 28.65 -25.89
CA ALA A 24 -15.39 28.32 -26.76
C ALA A 24 -15.80 26.84 -26.66
N ALA A 25 -14.83 25.92 -26.53
CA ALA A 25 -15.10 24.50 -26.33
C ALA A 25 -15.74 24.20 -24.96
N ALA A 26 -15.36 24.94 -23.92
CA ALA A 26 -15.92 24.84 -22.57
C ALA A 26 -17.36 25.38 -22.53
N GLU A 27 -17.62 26.52 -23.16
CA GLU A 27 -18.97 27.11 -23.30
C GLU A 27 -19.92 26.18 -24.05
N GLN A 28 -19.46 25.61 -25.17
CA GLN A 28 -20.24 24.63 -25.93
C GLN A 28 -20.56 23.38 -25.08
N HIS A 29 -19.62 22.92 -24.25
CA HIS A 29 -19.85 21.82 -23.32
C HIS A 29 -20.90 22.19 -22.26
N LEU A 30 -20.79 23.37 -21.63
CA LEU A 30 -21.73 23.86 -20.61
C LEU A 30 -23.14 24.09 -21.17
N ALA A 31 -23.27 24.43 -22.45
CA ALA A 31 -24.56 24.50 -23.13
C ALA A 31 -25.25 23.13 -23.24
N SER A 32 -24.48 22.05 -23.31
CA SER A 32 -25.00 20.69 -23.50
C SER A 32 -25.09 19.85 -22.21
N CYS A 33 -24.28 20.15 -21.18
CA CYS A 33 -24.20 19.36 -19.96
C CYS A 33 -24.73 20.11 -18.71
N GLU A 34 -25.89 19.71 -18.21
CA GLU A 34 -26.51 20.32 -17.01
C GLU A 34 -25.67 20.11 -15.74
N ARG A 35 -25.02 18.94 -15.60
CA ARG A 35 -24.19 18.63 -14.43
C ARG A 35 -23.00 19.58 -14.30
N CYS A 36 -22.23 19.73 -15.38
CA CYS A 36 -21.06 20.61 -15.40
C CYS A 36 -21.49 22.08 -15.30
N ARG A 37 -22.65 22.45 -15.86
CA ARG A 37 -23.24 23.79 -15.70
C ARG A 37 -23.56 24.11 -14.23
N ALA A 38 -24.24 23.20 -13.53
CA ALA A 38 -24.58 23.39 -12.12
C ALA A 38 -23.32 23.48 -11.24
N ALA A 39 -22.32 22.63 -11.52
CA ALA A 39 -21.04 22.64 -10.81
C ALA A 39 -20.28 23.97 -11.03
N ALA A 40 -20.17 24.44 -12.27
CA ALA A 40 -19.51 25.69 -12.61
C ALA A 40 -20.23 26.91 -11.97
N GLN A 41 -21.56 26.93 -11.98
CA GLN A 41 -22.34 27.99 -11.33
C GLN A 41 -22.14 28.01 -9.81
N ALA A 42 -22.12 26.84 -9.15
CA ALA A 42 -21.89 26.74 -7.72
C ALA A 42 -20.47 27.20 -7.34
N ALA A 43 -19.46 26.83 -8.15
CA ALA A 43 -18.09 27.26 -7.95
C ALA A 43 -17.92 28.77 -8.17
N GLY A 44 -18.49 29.33 -9.25
CA GLY A 44 -18.45 30.78 -9.51
C GLY A 44 -19.22 31.62 -8.48
N ALA A 45 -20.25 31.06 -7.83
CA ALA A 45 -20.92 31.73 -6.71
C ALA A 45 -20.01 31.82 -5.47
N ARG A 46 -19.23 30.76 -5.18
CA ARG A 46 -18.28 30.75 -4.06
C ARG A 46 -17.12 31.72 -4.29
N LEU A 47 -16.58 31.77 -5.51
CA LEU A 47 -15.49 32.69 -5.86
C LEU A 47 -15.92 34.15 -5.68
N ARG A 48 -17.11 34.53 -6.19
CA ARG A 48 -17.67 35.88 -5.98
C ARG A 48 -17.91 36.21 -4.51
N ALA A 49 -18.35 35.24 -3.71
CA ALA A 49 -18.52 35.44 -2.26
C ALA A 49 -17.18 35.68 -1.55
N LEU A 50 -16.12 34.99 -1.99
CA LEU A 50 -14.77 35.17 -1.48
C LEU A 50 -14.21 36.55 -1.88
N GLU A 51 -14.35 36.95 -3.14
CA GLU A 51 -13.94 38.27 -3.61
C GLU A 51 -14.66 39.40 -2.87
N ALA A 52 -15.97 39.25 -2.63
CA ALA A 52 -16.73 40.22 -1.83
C ALA A 52 -16.24 40.28 -0.38
N ALA A 53 -15.84 39.16 0.22
CA ALA A 53 -15.29 39.12 1.57
C ALA A 53 -13.87 39.71 1.65
N LEU A 54 -13.08 39.56 0.59
CA LEU A 54 -11.72 40.08 0.47
C LEU A 54 -11.66 41.49 -0.14
N ALA A 55 -12.81 42.06 -0.49
CA ALA A 55 -12.89 43.40 -1.09
C ALA A 55 -12.15 44.42 -0.19
N PRO A 56 -11.25 45.24 -0.75
CA PRO A 56 -10.46 46.18 0.04
C PRO A 56 -11.36 47.09 0.85
N ARG A 57 -11.32 46.96 2.18
CA ARG A 57 -11.97 47.92 3.06
C ARG A 57 -11.12 49.18 3.13
N ARG A 58 -11.75 50.32 2.85
CA ARG A 58 -11.10 51.63 3.01
C ARG A 58 -10.60 51.74 4.44
N ALA A 59 -9.30 51.95 4.61
CA ALA A 59 -8.73 52.17 5.92
C ALA A 59 -9.38 53.40 6.57
N PRO A 60 -9.62 53.40 7.89
CA PRO A 60 -10.19 54.56 8.58
C PRO A 60 -9.35 55.82 8.33
N ASP A 61 -9.99 56.97 8.26
CA ASP A 61 -9.29 58.23 8.02
C ASP A 61 -8.16 58.44 9.03
N GLY A 62 -7.00 58.86 8.52
CA GLY A 62 -5.75 59.01 9.27
C GLY A 62 -5.08 57.72 9.74
N PHE A 63 -5.49 56.53 9.26
CA PHE A 63 -4.79 55.27 9.57
C PHE A 63 -3.33 55.29 9.14
N ALA A 64 -3.06 55.77 7.92
CA ALA A 64 -1.70 55.88 7.39
C ALA A 64 -0.86 56.86 8.23
N GLU A 65 -1.43 58.01 8.63
CA GLU A 65 -0.75 58.98 9.48
C GLU A 65 -0.45 58.42 10.87
N ARG A 66 -1.41 57.73 11.51
CA ARG A 66 -1.22 57.10 12.82
C ARG A 66 -0.21 55.96 12.77
N ALA A 67 -0.26 55.13 11.73
CA ALA A 67 0.68 54.03 11.52
C ALA A 67 2.09 54.56 11.26
N MET A 68 2.24 55.56 10.38
CA MET A 68 3.53 56.18 10.10
C MET A 68 4.06 56.99 11.28
N ALA A 69 3.20 57.60 12.09
CA ALA A 69 3.61 58.27 13.32
C ALA A 69 4.17 57.27 14.35
N ARG A 70 3.54 56.09 14.50
CA ARG A 70 4.09 55.01 15.34
C ARG A 70 5.41 54.46 14.82
N ILE A 71 5.50 54.20 13.52
CA ILE A 71 6.76 53.74 12.89
C ILE A 71 7.85 54.79 13.07
N ARG A 72 7.55 56.08 12.89
CA ARG A 72 8.53 57.16 13.12
C ARG A 72 8.89 57.33 14.61
N ALA A 73 7.96 57.07 15.52
CA ALA A 73 8.24 57.09 16.96
C ALA A 73 9.11 55.90 17.40
N GLU A 74 8.94 54.73 16.77
CA GLU A 74 9.77 53.54 16.99
C GLU A 74 11.11 53.61 16.25
N ALA A 75 11.15 54.27 15.08
CA ALA A 75 12.35 54.51 14.28
C ALA A 75 13.10 55.78 14.68
N ALA A 76 12.54 56.61 15.58
CA ALA A 76 13.27 57.71 16.18
C ALA A 76 14.43 57.09 16.97
N PRO A 77 15.69 57.39 16.61
CA PRO A 77 16.82 56.90 17.39
C PRO A 77 16.66 57.47 18.81
N ALA A 78 16.60 56.57 19.80
CA ALA A 78 16.76 56.98 21.18
C ALA A 78 18.02 57.85 21.24
N GLU A 79 17.90 59.08 21.74
CA GLU A 79 19.03 60.00 21.86
C GLU A 79 20.22 59.23 22.44
N PRO A 80 21.38 59.22 21.75
CA PRO A 80 22.52 58.49 22.22
C PRO A 80 22.99 59.17 23.51
N LYS A 81 22.60 58.60 24.65
CA LYS A 81 23.33 58.82 25.91
C LYS A 81 24.72 58.24 25.68
N ASP A 82 25.66 59.12 25.37
CA ASP A 82 27.09 58.83 25.36
C ASP A 82 27.49 58.18 26.68
N ARG A 83 27.46 56.86 26.68
CA ARG A 83 28.14 56.02 27.65
C ARG A 83 29.10 55.16 26.85
N PRO A 84 30.38 55.14 27.20
CA PRO A 84 31.36 54.33 26.48
C PRO A 84 30.95 52.86 26.54
N GLU A 85 30.43 52.35 25.43
CA GLU A 85 30.08 50.94 25.28
C GLU A 85 31.38 50.13 25.29
N THR A 86 31.67 49.52 26.43
CA THR A 86 32.78 48.58 26.58
C THR A 86 32.71 47.49 25.49
N LEU A 87 33.85 47.04 24.97
CA LEU A 87 33.94 45.96 23.95
C LEU A 87 33.06 44.74 24.26
N ARG A 88 32.81 44.50 25.55
CA ARG A 88 31.92 43.47 26.09
C ARG A 88 30.46 43.61 25.61
N SER A 89 29.92 44.83 25.47
CA SER A 89 28.53 45.03 25.00
C SER A 89 28.39 44.78 23.50
N ARG A 90 29.40 45.12 22.69
CA ARG A 90 29.44 44.78 21.26
C ARG A 90 29.53 43.28 21.05
N LEU A 91 30.40 42.59 21.78
CA LEU A 91 30.50 41.13 21.77
C LEU A 91 29.19 40.45 22.19
N LEU A 92 28.49 40.97 23.20
CA LEU A 92 27.18 40.47 23.63
C LEU A 92 26.10 40.63 22.55
N ARG A 93 26.10 41.74 21.79
CA ARG A 93 25.16 41.94 20.67
C ARG A 93 25.41 40.93 19.53
N TYR A 94 26.66 40.71 19.16
CA TYR A 94 27.00 39.70 18.14
C TYR A 94 26.74 38.28 18.64
N ALA A 95 26.94 37.99 19.93
CA ALA A 95 26.60 36.72 20.54
C ALA A 95 25.08 36.46 20.53
N ALA A 96 24.27 37.48 20.79
CA ALA A 96 22.81 37.37 20.72
C ALA A 96 22.32 37.11 19.28
N LEU A 97 22.92 37.78 18.30
CA LEU A 97 22.63 37.56 16.88
C LEU A 97 23.03 36.15 16.42
N ALA A 98 24.21 35.68 16.84
CA ALA A 98 24.66 34.31 16.58
C ALA A 98 23.74 33.27 17.24
N ALA A 99 23.32 33.49 18.49
CA ALA A 99 22.38 32.61 19.19
C ALA A 99 21.02 32.55 18.49
N ALA A 100 20.49 33.70 18.04
CA ALA A 100 19.26 33.76 17.26
C ALA A 100 19.38 33.01 15.93
N ALA A 101 20.49 33.17 15.21
CA ALA A 101 20.75 32.43 13.98
C ALA A 101 20.83 30.92 14.21
N VAL A 102 21.50 30.47 15.27
CA VAL A 102 21.56 29.04 15.65
C VAL A 102 20.17 28.50 15.99
N LEU A 103 19.36 29.24 16.76
CA LEU A 103 17.98 28.85 17.06
C LEU A 103 17.12 28.75 15.80
N LEU A 104 17.29 29.66 14.85
CA LEU A 104 16.55 29.67 13.59
C LEU A 104 16.95 28.48 12.70
N VAL A 105 18.25 28.17 12.63
CA VAL A 105 18.76 26.96 11.95
C VAL A 105 18.25 25.69 12.63
N MET A 106 18.24 25.62 13.96
CA MET A 106 17.70 24.47 14.70
C MET A 106 16.19 24.31 14.51
N ALA A 107 15.43 25.41 14.48
CA ALA A 107 14.01 25.40 14.21
C ALA A 107 13.71 24.96 12.77
N ALA A 108 14.44 25.49 11.79
CA ALA A 108 14.33 25.08 10.39
C ALA A 108 14.72 23.60 10.19
N TYR A 109 15.82 23.16 10.79
CA TYR A 109 16.26 21.77 10.75
C TYR A 109 15.24 20.82 11.42
N GLY A 110 14.66 21.23 12.55
CA GLY A 110 13.59 20.51 13.22
C GLY A 110 12.32 20.41 12.37
N PHE A 111 11.95 21.50 11.68
CA PHE A 111 10.80 21.55 10.79
C PHE A 111 11.01 20.65 9.55
N LEU A 112 12.16 20.73 8.88
CA LEU A 112 12.51 19.89 7.73
C LEU A 112 12.63 18.41 8.10
N ARG A 113 13.15 18.09 9.29
CA ARG A 113 13.15 16.70 9.77
C ARG A 113 11.74 16.21 10.07
N ARG A 114 10.86 17.06 10.60
CA ARG A 114 9.48 16.68 10.95
C ARG A 114 8.61 16.42 9.71
N SER A 115 8.78 17.19 8.64
CA SER A 115 8.05 16.97 7.39
C SER A 115 8.38 15.62 6.73
N GLY A 116 9.60 15.11 6.92
CA GLY A 116 10.03 13.79 6.41
C GLY A 116 9.36 12.57 7.05
N TYR A 117 8.56 12.76 8.11
CA TYR A 117 7.81 11.68 8.78
C TYR A 117 6.29 11.89 8.75
N ALA A 118 5.81 12.96 8.10
CA ALA A 118 4.38 13.19 7.99
C ALA A 118 3.69 12.00 7.31
N SER A 119 2.56 11.59 7.86
CA SER A 119 1.64 10.62 7.29
C SER A 119 0.39 11.34 6.83
N TRP A 120 -0.10 10.98 5.64
CA TRP A 120 -1.31 11.56 5.08
C TRP A 120 -2.12 10.51 4.33
N LEU A 121 -3.43 10.76 4.23
CA LEU A 121 -4.32 9.97 3.40
C LEU A 121 -4.17 10.45 1.94
N GLU A 122 -3.69 9.60 1.03
CA GLU A 122 -3.60 9.94 -0.40
C GLU A 122 -4.97 9.83 -1.08
N SER A 123 -5.71 8.76 -0.78
CA SER A 123 -7.02 8.50 -1.40
C SER A 123 -7.92 7.66 -0.51
N GLY A 124 -9.23 7.76 -0.76
CA GLY A 124 -10.26 7.02 -0.02
C GLY A 124 -10.73 7.74 1.24
N THR A 125 -11.48 7.02 2.08
CA THR A 125 -11.97 7.53 3.37
C THR A 125 -11.65 6.55 4.48
N VAL A 126 -11.22 7.08 5.62
CA VAL A 126 -10.97 6.31 6.84
C VAL A 126 -11.69 6.94 8.02
N ALA A 127 -12.26 6.13 8.89
CA ALA A 127 -12.79 6.56 10.17
C ALA A 127 -11.70 6.43 11.24
N VAL A 128 -11.34 7.53 11.88
CA VAL A 128 -10.53 7.49 13.10
C VAL A 128 -11.41 6.95 14.23
N LEU A 129 -10.95 5.92 14.91
CA LEU A 129 -11.59 5.31 16.07
C LEU A 129 -10.95 5.85 17.36
N GLY A 130 -11.74 5.99 18.41
CA GLY A 130 -11.29 6.45 19.73
C GLY A 130 -11.91 7.78 20.16
N PRO A 131 -11.30 8.50 21.14
CA PRO A 131 -11.86 9.72 21.73
C PRO A 131 -11.96 10.90 20.76
N HIS A 132 -11.24 10.84 19.63
CA HIS A 132 -11.28 11.84 18.56
C HIS A 132 -11.88 11.26 17.28
N ALA A 133 -12.98 10.51 17.43
CA ALA A 133 -13.66 9.86 16.31
C ALA A 133 -14.05 10.88 15.24
N ARG A 134 -13.49 10.72 14.04
CA ARG A 134 -13.74 11.60 12.89
C ARG A 134 -13.53 10.84 11.60
N THR A 135 -14.26 11.21 10.56
CA THR A 135 -14.01 10.71 9.21
C THR A 135 -12.95 11.59 8.55
N VAL A 136 -11.89 10.97 8.07
CA VAL A 136 -10.76 11.62 7.40
C VAL A 136 -10.89 11.36 5.90
N GLY A 137 -10.92 12.46 5.14
CA GLY A 137 -10.96 12.46 3.69
C GLY A 137 -9.56 12.55 3.07
N PRO A 138 -9.45 12.46 1.74
CA PRO A 138 -8.17 12.50 1.05
C PRO A 138 -7.42 13.81 1.31
N ASN A 139 -6.10 13.76 1.23
CA ASN A 139 -5.15 14.86 1.47
C ASN A 139 -5.20 15.46 2.89
N GLN A 140 -5.71 14.71 3.87
CA GLN A 140 -5.68 15.13 5.26
C GLN A 140 -4.51 14.46 6.01
N PRO A 141 -3.85 15.19 6.93
CA PRO A 141 -2.78 14.65 7.75
C PRO A 141 -3.34 13.64 8.76
N LEU A 142 -2.55 12.60 9.01
CA LEU A 142 -2.86 11.58 10.00
C LEU A 142 -2.01 11.80 11.25
N ILE A 143 -2.58 11.48 12.41
CA ILE A 143 -1.91 11.67 13.70
C ILE A 143 -1.40 10.31 14.19
N GLU A 144 -0.15 10.29 14.65
CA GLU A 144 0.45 9.09 15.24
C GLU A 144 -0.36 8.65 16.48
N GLY A 145 -0.57 7.34 16.63
CA GLY A 145 -1.38 6.77 17.71
C GLY A 145 -2.86 6.62 17.39
N ASP A 146 -3.39 7.32 16.37
CA ASP A 146 -4.77 7.16 15.92
C ASP A 146 -4.99 5.74 15.39
N GLU A 147 -6.14 5.16 15.74
CA GLU A 147 -6.64 3.93 15.13
C GLU A 147 -7.56 4.28 13.98
N LEU A 148 -7.35 3.69 12.81
CA LEU A 148 -8.11 3.95 11.60
C LEU A 148 -8.89 2.69 11.21
N ALA A 149 -10.13 2.86 10.77
CA ALA A 149 -10.94 1.83 10.18
C ALA A 149 -11.43 2.24 8.80
N THR A 150 -11.28 1.36 7.82
CA THR A 150 -11.88 1.55 6.49
C THR A 150 -13.35 1.09 6.48
N PRO A 151 -14.27 1.87 5.90
CA PRO A 151 -15.66 1.47 5.71
C PRO A 151 -15.83 0.18 4.87
N ASP A 152 -17.03 -0.42 4.92
CA ASP A 152 -17.36 -1.68 4.22
C ASP A 152 -17.26 -1.61 2.68
N HIS A 153 -17.34 -0.40 2.10
CA HIS A 153 -17.36 -0.19 0.65
C HIS A 153 -16.23 0.72 0.17
N SER A 154 -15.25 1.03 1.02
CA SER A 154 -14.17 1.95 0.68
C SER A 154 -12.82 1.34 1.01
N SER A 155 -11.89 1.47 0.08
CA SER A 155 -10.47 1.27 0.30
C SER A 155 -9.80 2.63 0.53
N ALA A 156 -8.65 2.60 1.20
CA ALA A 156 -7.91 3.81 1.52
C ALA A 156 -6.42 3.63 1.21
N THR A 157 -5.77 4.65 0.65
CA THR A 157 -4.32 4.63 0.43
C THR A 157 -3.66 5.65 1.35
N LEU A 158 -2.73 5.18 2.16
CA LEU A 158 -1.95 5.96 3.11
C LEU A 158 -0.53 6.14 2.59
N ALA A 159 -0.01 7.35 2.65
CA ALA A 159 1.42 7.63 2.53
C ALA A 159 2.00 7.81 3.93
N LEU A 160 2.97 6.99 4.27
CA LEU A 160 3.60 6.94 5.60
C LEU A 160 5.08 7.31 5.51
N ALA A 161 5.60 7.85 6.62
CA ALA A 161 7.00 8.22 6.80
C ALA A 161 7.56 9.10 5.66
N GLY A 162 6.81 10.15 5.31
CA GLY A 162 7.18 11.06 4.23
C GLY A 162 7.03 10.46 2.83
N GLY A 163 6.16 9.47 2.66
CA GLY A 163 5.90 8.81 1.37
C GLY A 163 6.84 7.65 1.04
N ARG A 164 7.76 7.28 1.94
CA ARG A 164 8.66 6.13 1.74
C ARG A 164 7.93 4.79 1.78
N LEU A 165 6.79 4.74 2.45
CA LEU A 165 5.95 3.56 2.53
C LEU A 165 4.53 3.94 2.11
N ARG A 166 4.01 3.29 1.07
CA ARG A 166 2.61 3.40 0.68
C ARG A 166 1.85 2.16 1.13
N VAL A 167 0.69 2.36 1.73
CA VAL A 167 -0.16 1.29 2.24
C VAL A 167 -1.57 1.47 1.71
N ALA A 168 -2.07 0.51 0.94
CA ALA A 168 -3.46 0.43 0.54
C ALA A 168 -4.21 -0.53 1.49
N LEU A 169 -5.24 -0.02 2.15
CA LEU A 169 -6.11 -0.77 3.05
C LEU A 169 -7.32 -1.28 2.27
N ALA A 170 -7.60 -2.57 2.40
CA ALA A 170 -8.83 -3.18 1.90
C ALA A 170 -10.02 -2.75 2.78
N PRO A 171 -11.27 -2.87 2.28
CA PRO A 171 -12.46 -2.61 3.10
C PRO A 171 -12.47 -3.41 4.40
N ARG A 172 -13.09 -2.86 5.46
CA ARG A 172 -13.19 -3.48 6.80
C ARG A 172 -11.84 -3.74 7.51
N SER A 173 -10.78 -3.08 7.08
CA SER A 173 -9.48 -3.15 7.73
C SER A 173 -9.39 -2.16 8.89
N ARG A 174 -8.72 -2.58 9.96
CA ARG A 174 -8.40 -1.74 11.12
C ARG A 174 -6.91 -1.69 11.31
N VAL A 175 -6.38 -0.48 11.38
CA VAL A 175 -4.95 -0.23 11.53
C VAL A 175 -4.70 0.79 12.61
N ARG A 176 -3.53 0.74 13.24
CA ARG A 176 -3.07 1.75 14.19
C ARG A 176 -1.82 2.41 13.67
N LEU A 177 -1.80 3.73 13.64
CA LEU A 177 -0.61 4.48 13.27
C LEU A 177 0.39 4.47 14.42
N THR A 178 1.65 4.20 14.10
CA THR A 178 2.75 4.14 15.08
C THR A 178 3.81 5.16 14.70
N ASP A 179 4.58 5.66 15.68
CA ASP A 179 5.68 6.58 15.39
C ASP A 179 6.75 5.85 14.56
N PRO A 180 7.02 6.26 13.31
CA PRO A 180 8.01 5.61 12.44
C PRO A 180 9.43 5.59 13.02
N ARG A 181 9.74 6.43 14.02
CA ARG A 181 11.03 6.40 14.74
C ARG A 181 11.23 5.14 15.57
N THR A 182 10.15 4.45 15.92
CA THR A 182 10.20 3.14 16.60
C THR A 182 10.56 1.99 15.65
N GLY A 183 10.71 2.28 14.35
CA GLY A 183 10.98 1.30 13.32
C GLY A 183 9.71 0.70 12.70
N THR A 184 8.54 0.95 13.28
CA THR A 184 7.23 0.57 12.72
C THR A 184 6.41 1.82 12.41
N ALA A 185 5.85 1.90 11.20
CA ALA A 185 5.01 3.05 10.81
C ALA A 185 3.51 2.79 11.05
N LEU A 186 3.10 1.53 11.01
CA LEU A 186 1.70 1.14 11.06
C LEU A 186 1.58 -0.28 11.61
N GLN A 187 0.52 -0.54 12.37
CA GLN A 187 0.15 -1.85 12.87
C GLN A 187 -1.22 -2.26 12.32
N LEU A 188 -1.30 -3.37 11.58
CA LEU A 188 -2.57 -3.95 11.14
C LEU A 188 -3.18 -4.78 12.28
N LEU A 189 -4.37 -4.42 12.72
CA LEU A 189 -5.09 -5.10 13.80
C LEU A 189 -6.03 -6.19 13.25
N SER A 190 -6.70 -5.91 12.14
CA SER A 190 -7.57 -6.86 11.44
C SER A 190 -7.79 -6.44 9.99
N GLY A 191 -8.12 -7.40 9.12
CA GLY A 191 -8.44 -7.14 7.71
C GLY A 191 -7.25 -7.39 6.79
N GLU A 192 -7.16 -6.65 5.71
CA GLU A 192 -6.18 -6.88 4.66
C GLU A 192 -5.57 -5.55 4.20
N MET A 193 -4.28 -5.56 3.94
CA MET A 193 -3.60 -4.42 3.33
C MET A 193 -2.52 -4.85 2.36
N TYR A 194 -2.16 -3.92 1.49
CA TYR A 194 -1.08 -4.03 0.53
C TYR A 194 -0.10 -2.92 0.83
N CYS A 195 1.17 -3.26 1.03
CA CYS A 195 2.21 -2.27 1.25
C CYS A 195 3.26 -2.35 0.14
N ARG A 196 3.81 -1.18 -0.18
CA ARG A 196 4.89 -1.03 -1.14
C ARG A 196 5.91 -0.05 -0.57
N SER A 197 7.17 -0.48 -0.53
CA SER A 197 8.26 0.44 -0.25
C SER A 197 8.62 1.24 -1.51
N LEU A 198 8.78 2.54 -1.34
CA LEU A 198 9.34 3.45 -2.34
C LEU A 198 10.76 3.92 -1.95
N GLY A 199 11.25 3.52 -0.77
CA GLY A 199 12.56 3.90 -0.23
C GLY A 199 13.57 2.75 -0.19
N GLY A 200 14.86 3.10 -0.10
CA GLY A 200 15.96 2.15 0.12
C GLY A 200 16.05 1.64 1.57
N GLU A 201 17.27 1.33 2.02
CA GLU A 201 17.54 0.90 3.40
C GLU A 201 16.93 1.86 4.44
N GLY A 202 16.29 1.30 5.48
CA GLY A 202 15.63 2.09 6.54
C GLY A 202 14.16 2.43 6.27
N THR A 203 13.49 1.71 5.37
CA THR A 203 12.02 1.79 5.24
C THR A 203 11.38 1.25 6.53
N PRO A 204 10.43 1.99 7.14
CA PRO A 204 9.76 1.52 8.36
C PRO A 204 8.96 0.25 8.08
N MET A 205 8.92 -0.62 9.09
CA MET A 205 8.19 -1.87 9.05
C MET A 205 6.69 -1.65 9.23
N VAL A 206 5.91 -2.61 8.75
CA VAL A 206 4.50 -2.73 9.08
C VAL A 206 4.32 -3.86 10.08
N ALA A 207 3.78 -3.54 11.25
CA ALA A 207 3.52 -4.50 12.30
C ALA A 207 2.18 -5.21 12.08
N SER A 208 2.12 -6.44 12.53
CA SER A 208 0.91 -7.24 12.75
C SER A 208 1.01 -7.86 14.15
N PRO A 209 -0.07 -8.46 14.68
CA PRO A 209 -0.03 -9.01 16.02
C PRO A 209 0.99 -10.14 16.20
N LEU A 210 1.41 -10.81 15.11
CA LEU A 210 2.34 -11.94 15.15
C LEU A 210 3.69 -11.67 14.48
N ALA A 211 3.86 -10.57 13.73
CA ALA A 211 5.08 -10.29 12.99
C ALA A 211 5.23 -8.82 12.59
N ASN A 212 6.48 -8.38 12.45
CA ASN A 212 6.85 -7.12 11.81
C ASN A 212 7.36 -7.43 10.39
N VAL A 213 6.82 -6.73 9.39
CA VAL A 213 7.13 -6.95 7.97
C VAL A 213 7.82 -5.72 7.42
N ALA A 214 9.07 -5.85 7.00
CA ALA A 214 9.75 -4.84 6.19
C ALA A 214 9.48 -5.15 4.71
N ALA A 215 8.69 -4.31 4.04
CA ALA A 215 8.46 -4.44 2.61
C ALA A 215 9.71 -4.00 1.83
N GLY A 216 10.16 -4.83 0.90
CA GLY A 216 11.19 -4.50 -0.08
C GLY A 216 10.58 -3.87 -1.34
N PRO A 217 11.33 -3.88 -2.47
CA PRO A 217 10.77 -3.50 -3.76
C PRO A 217 9.62 -4.43 -4.16
N GLY A 218 8.55 -3.85 -4.71
CA GLY A 218 7.32 -4.53 -5.13
C GLY A 218 6.18 -4.41 -4.11
N VAL A 219 5.07 -5.12 -4.35
CA VAL A 219 3.90 -5.17 -3.48
C VAL A 219 3.97 -6.38 -2.57
N VAL A 220 3.64 -6.17 -1.31
CA VAL A 220 3.50 -7.19 -0.27
C VAL A 220 2.09 -7.08 0.29
N SER A 221 1.34 -8.18 0.33
CA SER A 221 0.05 -8.23 0.99
C SER A 221 0.18 -8.82 2.40
N LEU A 222 -0.59 -8.25 3.33
CA LEU A 222 -0.69 -8.71 4.70
C LEU A 222 -2.17 -8.83 5.06
N GLN A 223 -2.57 -10.00 5.53
CA GLN A 223 -3.93 -10.29 5.96
C GLN A 223 -3.91 -10.77 7.41
N VAL A 224 -4.74 -10.16 8.25
CA VAL A 224 -4.90 -10.50 9.67
C VAL A 224 -6.34 -10.91 9.90
N THR A 225 -6.53 -12.21 10.16
CA THR A 225 -7.84 -12.80 10.39
C THR A 225 -7.92 -13.21 11.87
N PRO A 226 -8.55 -12.39 12.74
CA PRO A 226 -8.78 -12.79 14.13
C PRO A 226 -9.73 -13.98 14.20
N GLU A 227 -9.56 -14.81 15.23
CA GLU A 227 -10.46 -15.93 15.51
C GLU A 227 -11.85 -15.41 15.92
N ARG A 228 -12.91 -16.07 15.44
CA ARG A 228 -14.29 -15.60 15.69
C ARG A 228 -14.58 -15.60 17.20
N GLY A 229 -14.95 -14.42 17.72
CA GLY A 229 -15.33 -14.25 19.12
C GLY A 229 -14.18 -13.88 20.06
N ALA A 230 -12.95 -13.76 19.56
CA ALA A 230 -11.84 -13.24 20.36
C ALA A 230 -12.05 -11.74 20.64
N PRO A 231 -11.93 -11.28 21.90
CA PRO A 231 -12.00 -9.86 22.21
C PRO A 231 -10.81 -9.12 21.58
N LEU A 232 -11.08 -8.09 20.77
CA LEU A 232 -10.06 -7.16 20.25
C LEU A 232 -9.53 -6.19 21.33
N ALA A 233 -9.59 -6.58 22.60
CA ALA A 233 -9.12 -5.75 23.69
C ALA A 233 -7.58 -5.65 23.64
N PRO A 234 -6.99 -4.46 23.87
CA PRO A 234 -5.56 -4.22 23.69
C PRO A 234 -4.64 -5.02 24.63
N ALA A 235 -5.19 -5.66 25.66
CA ALA A 235 -4.44 -6.43 26.66
C ALA A 235 -4.54 -7.96 26.48
N SER A 236 -5.38 -8.45 25.57
CA SER A 236 -5.54 -9.90 25.36
C SER A 236 -4.53 -10.40 24.32
N PRO A 237 -3.92 -11.59 24.52
CA PRO A 237 -3.06 -12.17 23.51
C PRO A 237 -3.88 -12.39 22.23
N PHE A 238 -3.34 -11.94 21.10
CA PHE A 238 -4.02 -12.08 19.82
C PHE A 238 -4.26 -13.55 19.50
N GLN A 239 -5.50 -13.88 19.15
CA GLN A 239 -5.91 -15.19 18.66
C GLN A 239 -6.36 -15.07 17.20
N GLY A 240 -5.66 -15.71 16.29
CA GLY A 240 -5.94 -15.65 14.86
C GLY A 240 -4.78 -16.10 13.97
N ILE A 241 -4.91 -15.74 12.70
CA ILE A 241 -3.97 -16.08 11.63
C ILE A 241 -3.49 -14.78 10.97
N VAL A 242 -2.18 -14.71 10.70
CA VAL A 242 -1.55 -13.65 9.92
C VAL A 242 -0.92 -14.26 8.68
N THR A 243 -1.34 -13.84 7.50
CA THR A 243 -0.79 -14.28 6.22
C THR A 243 -0.04 -13.12 5.56
N VAL A 244 1.23 -13.34 5.25
CA VAL A 244 2.09 -12.41 4.49
C VAL A 244 2.35 -13.02 3.13
N ALA A 245 2.06 -12.31 2.04
CA ALA A 245 2.39 -12.76 0.69
C ALA A 245 3.18 -11.69 -0.06
N ALA A 246 4.13 -12.12 -0.87
CA ALA A 246 4.94 -11.24 -1.72
C ALA A 246 4.64 -11.54 -3.20
N PRO A 247 3.48 -11.14 -3.75
CA PRO A 247 3.06 -11.54 -5.10
C PRO A 247 4.05 -11.11 -6.19
N ASP A 248 4.56 -9.88 -6.11
CA ASP A 248 5.47 -9.29 -7.09
C ASP A 248 6.70 -8.61 -6.44
N GLY A 249 6.81 -8.65 -5.11
CA GLY A 249 7.88 -8.02 -4.36
C GLY A 249 8.72 -8.96 -3.51
N THR A 250 9.50 -8.36 -2.61
CA THR A 250 10.25 -9.06 -1.56
C THR A 250 9.88 -8.50 -0.19
N ALA A 251 10.03 -9.29 0.86
CA ALA A 251 9.80 -8.82 2.23
C ALA A 251 10.76 -9.49 3.21
N ARG A 252 10.99 -8.84 4.36
CA ARG A 252 11.65 -9.44 5.51
C ARG A 252 10.67 -9.48 6.68
N VAL A 253 10.37 -10.69 7.15
CA VAL A 253 9.42 -10.90 8.24
C VAL A 253 10.18 -11.23 9.52
N VAL A 254 10.06 -10.36 10.51
CA VAL A 254 10.59 -10.55 11.86
C VAL A 254 9.45 -11.03 12.75
N VAL A 255 9.57 -12.24 13.30
CA VAL A 255 8.59 -12.81 14.24
C VAL A 255 9.09 -12.54 15.66
N PRO A 256 8.42 -11.71 16.47
CA PRO A 256 8.81 -11.45 17.85
C PRO A 256 8.96 -12.75 18.65
N GLY A 257 10.03 -12.87 19.44
CA GLY A 257 10.31 -14.06 20.25
C GLY A 257 10.98 -15.21 19.50
N ARG A 258 11.12 -15.14 18.18
CA ARG A 258 11.92 -16.12 17.42
C ARG A 258 13.41 -15.74 17.48
N GLN A 259 14.26 -16.67 17.92
CA GLN A 259 15.72 -16.47 17.96
C GLN A 259 16.37 -16.55 16.57
N ALA A 260 15.76 -17.26 15.63
CA ALA A 260 16.19 -17.23 14.24
C ALA A 260 15.83 -15.85 13.66
N GLY A 261 16.80 -15.22 12.98
CA GLY A 261 16.69 -13.88 12.41
C GLY A 261 15.53 -13.68 11.41
N PRO A 262 15.48 -12.51 10.73
CA PRO A 262 14.40 -12.20 9.81
C PRO A 262 14.24 -13.27 8.72
N VAL A 263 13.00 -13.67 8.45
CA VAL A 263 12.65 -14.58 7.36
C VAL A 263 12.54 -13.79 6.06
N PRO A 264 13.39 -14.04 5.05
CA PRO A 264 13.21 -13.45 3.75
C PRO A 264 12.01 -14.10 3.04
N LEU A 265 11.20 -13.27 2.39
CA LEU A 265 10.14 -13.66 1.48
C LEU A 265 10.49 -13.15 0.08
N GLU A 266 10.60 -14.08 -0.85
CA GLU A 266 10.82 -13.82 -2.27
C GLU A 266 9.50 -13.73 -3.03
N ARG A 267 9.59 -13.27 -4.28
CA ARG A 267 8.45 -13.14 -5.18
C ARG A 267 7.70 -14.47 -5.33
N GLY A 268 6.38 -14.41 -5.19
CA GLY A 268 5.45 -15.55 -5.25
C GLY A 268 5.35 -16.37 -3.95
N GLN A 269 6.09 -16.01 -2.91
CA GLN A 269 6.04 -16.74 -1.64
C GLN A 269 4.93 -16.22 -0.70
N VAL A 270 4.42 -17.12 0.12
CA VAL A 270 3.40 -16.86 1.14
C VAL A 270 3.85 -17.47 2.47
N LEU A 271 3.77 -16.70 3.54
CA LEU A 271 4.05 -17.11 4.91
C LEU A 271 2.79 -16.95 5.75
N THR A 272 2.33 -18.03 6.38
CA THR A 272 1.19 -18.01 7.30
C THR A 272 1.66 -18.27 8.72
N LEU A 273 1.32 -17.36 9.62
CA LEU A 273 1.60 -17.41 11.06
C LEU A 273 0.27 -17.59 11.79
N SER A 274 0.25 -18.41 12.84
CA SER A 274 -0.93 -18.62 13.68
C SER A 274 -0.54 -18.45 15.14
N SER A 275 -1.44 -17.85 15.92
CA SER A 275 -1.29 -17.70 17.37
C SER A 275 -1.52 -19.00 18.13
N ASP A 276 -2.32 -19.92 17.57
CA ASP A 276 -2.64 -21.18 18.23
C ASP A 276 -1.45 -22.15 18.11
N GLN A 277 -0.83 -22.45 19.24
CA GLN A 277 0.24 -23.44 19.32
C GLN A 277 -0.26 -24.85 18.94
N ARG A 278 -1.56 -25.14 19.02
CA ARG A 278 -2.14 -26.44 18.67
C ARG A 278 -2.35 -26.61 17.16
N HIS A 279 -2.58 -25.51 16.43
CA HIS A 279 -2.54 -25.46 14.97
C HIS A 279 -1.16 -25.12 14.41
N SER A 280 -0.18 -24.92 15.29
CA SER A 280 1.19 -25.22 14.92
C SER A 280 1.24 -26.73 14.65
N LEU A 281 1.14 -27.12 13.38
CA LEU A 281 1.52 -28.46 12.91
C LEU A 281 3.01 -28.62 13.26
N THR A 282 3.27 -29.08 14.48
CA THR A 282 4.48 -29.72 14.98
C THR A 282 4.44 -31.22 14.76
N SER A 283 3.40 -31.74 14.08
CA SER A 283 3.58 -33.00 13.38
C SER A 283 4.49 -32.69 12.19
N PRO A 284 5.69 -33.31 12.09
CA PRO A 284 6.52 -33.14 10.91
C PRO A 284 5.62 -33.46 9.71
N VAL A 285 5.53 -32.54 8.74
CA VAL A 285 4.95 -32.87 7.44
C VAL A 285 5.62 -34.18 7.06
N PRO A 286 4.87 -35.30 6.89
CA PRO A 286 5.49 -36.58 6.62
C PRO A 286 5.97 -36.50 5.17
N PHE A 287 7.11 -35.84 4.97
CA PHE A 287 7.67 -35.56 3.66
C PHE A 287 7.86 -36.87 2.90
N ASP A 288 8.10 -37.97 3.61
CA ASP A 288 8.11 -39.31 3.04
C ASP A 288 6.75 -39.76 2.50
N ARG A 289 5.65 -39.50 3.23
CA ARG A 289 4.30 -39.80 2.75
C ARG A 289 3.89 -38.89 1.60
N LEU A 290 4.22 -37.60 1.67
CA LEU A 290 3.95 -36.64 0.59
C LEU A 290 4.75 -36.99 -0.67
N ARG A 291 6.03 -37.35 -0.51
CA ARG A 291 6.89 -37.89 -1.56
C ARG A 291 6.30 -39.16 -2.17
N GLN A 292 5.88 -40.11 -1.35
CA GLN A 292 5.26 -41.36 -1.82
C GLN A 292 4.01 -41.09 -2.66
N LEU A 293 3.15 -40.16 -2.23
CA LEU A 293 1.96 -39.76 -2.97
C LEU A 293 2.32 -39.11 -4.31
N LEU A 294 3.22 -38.12 -4.31
CA LEU A 294 3.66 -37.45 -5.54
C LEU A 294 4.38 -38.40 -6.50
N GLN A 295 5.19 -39.34 -5.98
CA GLN A 295 5.82 -40.38 -6.79
C GLN A 295 4.81 -41.38 -7.35
N ALA A 296 3.74 -41.71 -6.62
CA ALA A 296 2.66 -42.54 -7.13
C ALA A 296 1.89 -41.83 -8.24
N GLU A 297 1.59 -40.55 -8.06
CA GLU A 297 0.92 -39.72 -9.06
C GLU A 297 1.78 -39.54 -10.31
N LEU A 298 3.07 -39.26 -10.13
CA LEU A 298 4.05 -39.17 -11.23
C LEU A 298 4.12 -40.47 -12.04
N ARG A 299 4.12 -41.63 -11.39
CA ARG A 299 4.08 -42.94 -12.07
C ARG A 299 2.80 -43.11 -12.87
N SER A 300 1.65 -42.73 -12.31
CA SER A 300 0.36 -42.80 -13.01
C SER A 300 0.33 -41.89 -14.25
N VAL A 301 0.83 -40.65 -14.12
CA VAL A 301 0.91 -39.70 -15.25
C VAL A 301 1.86 -40.20 -16.34
N ARG A 302 3.03 -40.74 -15.97
CA ARG A 302 3.98 -41.33 -16.92
C ARG A 302 3.40 -42.54 -17.65
N GLN A 303 2.66 -43.41 -16.97
CA GLN A 303 1.98 -44.53 -17.60
C GLN A 303 0.94 -44.05 -18.63
N ARG A 304 0.08 -43.09 -18.25
CA ARG A 304 -0.90 -42.51 -19.18
C ARG A 304 -0.22 -41.84 -20.39
N HIS A 305 0.90 -41.16 -20.17
CA HIS A 305 1.68 -40.58 -21.25
C HIS A 305 2.17 -41.65 -22.24
N GLY A 306 2.75 -42.75 -21.74
CA GLY A 306 3.20 -43.86 -22.58
C GLY A 306 2.05 -44.54 -23.35
N GLU A 307 0.87 -44.68 -22.74
CA GLU A 307 -0.33 -45.19 -23.41
C GLU A 307 -0.79 -44.26 -24.55
N LEU A 308 -0.76 -42.95 -24.32
CA LEU A 308 -1.10 -41.95 -25.34
C LEU A 308 -0.06 -41.94 -26.48
N GLU A 309 1.23 -42.01 -26.18
CA GLU A 309 2.29 -42.09 -27.19
C GLU A 309 2.20 -43.39 -28.01
N HIS A 310 1.89 -44.52 -27.38
CA HIS A 310 1.68 -45.77 -28.10
C HIS A 310 0.49 -45.66 -29.07
N ARG A 311 -0.64 -45.09 -28.60
CA ARG A 311 -1.82 -44.82 -29.46
C ARG A 311 -1.49 -43.86 -30.60
N TRP A 312 -0.70 -42.82 -30.34
CA TRP A 312 -0.21 -41.91 -31.38
C TRP A 312 0.59 -42.65 -32.44
N ASN A 313 1.53 -43.50 -32.03
CA ASN A 313 2.38 -44.27 -32.94
C ASN A 313 1.59 -45.28 -33.78
N LEU A 314 0.56 -45.93 -33.21
CA LEU A 314 -0.35 -46.81 -33.94
C LEU A 314 -1.19 -46.06 -34.99
N LEU A 315 -1.61 -44.83 -34.68
CA LEU A 315 -2.30 -43.96 -35.65
C LEU A 315 -1.35 -43.48 -36.74
N ALA A 316 -0.13 -43.10 -36.38
CA ALA A 316 0.89 -42.60 -37.30
C ALA A 316 1.43 -43.70 -38.25
N SER A 317 1.49 -44.97 -37.81
CA SER A 317 1.93 -46.09 -38.63
C SER A 317 0.89 -46.58 -39.64
N GLY A 318 -0.29 -45.93 -39.72
CA GLY A 318 -1.32 -46.24 -40.71
C GLY A 318 -2.12 -47.51 -40.44
N SER A 319 -2.04 -48.08 -39.22
CA SER A 319 -2.71 -49.34 -38.88
C SER A 319 -4.24 -49.24 -38.72
N HIS A 320 -4.87 -48.12 -39.09
CA HIS A 320 -6.31 -47.90 -38.96
C HIS A 320 -6.97 -47.56 -40.31
N ALA A 321 -7.81 -48.46 -40.80
CA ALA A 321 -8.40 -48.46 -42.15
C ALA A 321 -9.71 -47.64 -42.33
N ASN A 322 -10.05 -46.69 -41.44
CA ASN A 322 -11.32 -45.94 -41.55
C ASN A 322 -11.10 -44.43 -41.77
N GLY A 323 -11.11 -44.03 -43.05
CA GLY A 323 -10.72 -42.70 -43.55
C GLY A 323 -11.79 -41.60 -43.50
N GLY A 324 -12.22 -41.20 -42.29
CA GLY A 324 -13.11 -40.03 -42.17
C GLY A 324 -12.99 -39.20 -40.88
N GLN A 325 -12.50 -39.77 -39.77
CA GLN A 325 -12.44 -39.09 -38.47
C GLN A 325 -11.01 -38.81 -37.96
N LEU A 326 -10.00 -39.01 -38.80
CA LEU A 326 -8.59 -38.95 -38.38
C LEU A 326 -8.18 -37.55 -37.88
N PRO A 327 -8.42 -36.42 -38.59
CA PRO A 327 -7.86 -35.13 -38.19
C PRO A 327 -8.31 -34.64 -36.80
N ALA A 328 -9.59 -34.83 -36.46
CA ALA A 328 -10.13 -34.44 -35.15
C ALA A 328 -9.53 -35.28 -34.01
N ARG A 329 -9.38 -36.59 -34.21
CA ARG A 329 -8.77 -37.49 -33.22
C ARG A 329 -7.27 -37.21 -33.02
N PHE A 330 -6.57 -36.75 -34.05
CA PHE A 330 -5.17 -36.31 -33.94
C PHE A 330 -5.04 -35.06 -33.06
N GLY A 331 -5.91 -34.06 -33.23
CA GLY A 331 -5.92 -32.85 -32.40
C GLY A 331 -6.16 -33.14 -30.91
N GLU A 332 -7.20 -33.92 -30.60
CA GLU A 332 -7.51 -34.31 -29.21
C GLU A 332 -6.36 -35.08 -28.54
N LEU A 333 -5.71 -35.99 -29.27
CA LEU A 333 -4.59 -36.76 -28.73
C LEU A 333 -3.35 -35.89 -28.52
N GLN A 334 -3.09 -34.93 -29.41
CA GLN A 334 -2.00 -33.98 -29.28
C GLN A 334 -2.20 -33.06 -28.06
N ASP A 335 -3.41 -32.57 -27.82
CA ASP A 335 -3.75 -31.77 -26.65
C ASP A 335 -3.61 -32.57 -25.35
N ALA A 336 -4.06 -33.82 -25.34
CA ALA A 336 -3.88 -34.72 -24.19
C ALA A 336 -2.39 -35.01 -23.90
N LEU A 337 -1.56 -35.16 -24.94
CA LEU A 337 -0.11 -35.30 -24.78
C LEU A 337 0.54 -34.03 -24.24
N ALA A 338 0.11 -32.85 -24.68
CA ALA A 338 0.61 -31.58 -24.16
C ALA A 338 0.24 -31.38 -22.68
N GLN A 339 -1.00 -31.68 -22.30
CA GLN A 339 -1.47 -31.59 -20.91
C GLN A 339 -0.74 -32.56 -19.98
N THR A 340 -0.52 -33.81 -20.42
CA THR A 340 0.23 -34.80 -19.61
C THR A 340 1.70 -34.41 -19.43
N ARG A 341 2.34 -33.79 -20.44
CA ARG A 341 3.70 -33.24 -20.30
C ARG A 341 3.78 -32.07 -19.32
N ALA A 342 2.79 -31.16 -19.35
CA ALA A 342 2.74 -30.04 -18.41
C ALA A 342 2.59 -30.53 -16.95
N LEU A 343 1.68 -31.47 -16.70
CA LEU A 343 1.48 -32.09 -15.39
C LEU A 343 2.73 -32.84 -14.91
N HIS A 344 3.41 -33.54 -15.82
CA HIS A 344 4.67 -34.22 -15.54
C HIS A 344 5.75 -33.24 -15.05
N GLY A 345 5.94 -32.11 -15.73
CA GLY A 345 6.88 -31.06 -15.33
C GLY A 345 6.56 -30.43 -13.96
N GLU A 346 5.28 -30.21 -13.66
CA GLU A 346 4.83 -29.67 -12.37
C GLU A 346 5.11 -30.64 -11.21
N LEU A 347 4.80 -31.92 -11.39
CA LEU A 347 5.06 -32.94 -10.36
C LEU A 347 6.56 -33.09 -10.07
N GLU A 348 7.42 -33.02 -11.10
CA GLU A 348 8.87 -33.03 -10.92
C GLU A 348 9.40 -31.77 -10.21
N GLN A 349 8.80 -30.61 -10.47
CA GLN A 349 9.13 -29.39 -9.74
C GLN A 349 8.74 -29.51 -8.24
N ARG A 350 7.56 -30.06 -7.94
CA ARG A 350 7.11 -30.30 -6.55
C ARG A 350 8.02 -31.28 -5.80
N LEU A 351 8.47 -32.35 -6.45
CA LEU A 351 9.43 -33.29 -5.85
C LEU A 351 10.78 -32.62 -5.54
N ARG A 352 11.30 -31.80 -6.47
CA ARG A 352 12.55 -31.04 -6.23
C ARG A 352 12.44 -30.06 -5.07
N LEU A 353 11.28 -29.42 -4.90
CA LEU A 353 11.04 -28.54 -3.75
C LEU A 353 11.04 -29.31 -2.43
N ILE A 354 10.44 -30.51 -2.39
CA ILE A 354 10.47 -31.36 -1.20
C ILE A 354 11.89 -31.79 -0.86
N GLU A 355 12.69 -32.19 -1.85
CA GLU A 355 14.09 -32.55 -1.65
C GLU A 355 14.90 -31.38 -1.10
N ARG A 356 14.74 -30.18 -1.69
CA ARG A 356 15.39 -28.96 -1.20
C ARG A 356 15.00 -28.64 0.25
N CYS A 357 13.71 -28.75 0.60
CA CYS A 357 13.24 -28.57 1.97
C CYS A 357 13.84 -29.57 2.97
N GLN A 358 14.13 -30.80 2.53
CA GLN A 358 14.78 -31.80 3.40
C GLN A 358 16.27 -31.54 3.56
N THR A 359 16.97 -31.13 2.49
CA THR A 359 18.40 -30.82 2.55
C THR A 359 18.70 -29.54 3.32
N GLU A 360 17.80 -28.55 3.27
CA GLU A 360 17.96 -27.25 3.94
C GLU A 360 17.38 -27.24 5.37
N GLY A 361 16.71 -28.33 5.79
CA GLY A 361 16.22 -28.55 7.15
C GLY A 361 14.79 -28.04 7.41
N PRO A 362 14.02 -28.70 8.32
CA PRO A 362 12.61 -28.41 8.59
C PRO A 362 12.33 -27.05 9.25
N GLN A 363 13.36 -26.27 9.58
CA GLN A 363 13.22 -24.96 10.23
C GLN A 363 13.11 -23.79 9.23
N ALA A 364 13.33 -24.05 7.93
CA ALA A 364 13.43 -23.01 6.91
C ALA A 364 12.12 -22.66 6.19
N PHE A 365 11.11 -23.55 6.15
CA PHE A 365 9.90 -23.30 5.36
C PHE A 365 8.62 -23.78 6.05
N ARG A 366 7.72 -22.84 6.38
CA ARG A 366 6.31 -23.14 6.63
C ARG A 366 5.49 -22.57 5.48
N LEU A 367 5.67 -23.18 4.30
CA LEU A 367 4.91 -22.89 3.09
C LEU A 367 3.61 -23.71 3.13
N VAL A 368 2.49 -23.07 3.45
CA VAL A 368 1.17 -23.66 3.19
C VAL A 368 0.85 -23.39 1.72
N PHE A 369 1.18 -24.35 0.84
CA PHE A 369 0.74 -24.32 -0.55
C PHE A 369 -0.77 -24.62 -0.58
N GLN A 370 -1.59 -23.61 -0.90
CA GLN A 370 -2.96 -23.85 -1.33
C GLN A 370 -2.97 -24.23 -2.82
N PRO A 371 -3.56 -25.37 -3.20
CA PRO A 371 -3.72 -25.72 -4.61
C PRO A 371 -4.65 -24.71 -5.32
N LEU A 372 -4.33 -24.36 -6.57
CA LEU A 372 -5.27 -23.63 -7.43
C LEU A 372 -6.59 -24.41 -7.55
N PRO A 373 -7.74 -23.71 -7.61
CA PRO A 373 -9.01 -24.36 -7.87
C PRO A 373 -8.96 -25.03 -9.25
N SER A 374 -8.95 -26.36 -9.27
CA SER A 374 -9.20 -27.15 -10.47
C SER A 374 -10.60 -26.80 -10.98
N ARG A 375 -10.69 -26.12 -12.13
CA ARG A 375 -11.97 -25.98 -12.84
C ARG A 375 -12.54 -27.38 -13.09
N PRO A 376 -13.81 -27.66 -12.75
CA PRO A 376 -14.43 -28.91 -13.17
C PRO A 376 -14.54 -28.87 -14.70
N ILE A 377 -13.90 -29.84 -15.35
CA ILE A 377 -14.20 -30.16 -16.75
C ILE A 377 -15.61 -30.73 -16.73
N GLU A 378 -16.59 -29.92 -17.14
CA GLU A 378 -17.94 -30.37 -17.42
C GLU A 378 -17.85 -31.50 -18.45
N ARG A 379 -18.08 -32.74 -18.00
CA ARG A 379 -18.38 -33.85 -18.89
C ARG A 379 -19.74 -33.57 -19.51
N LYS A 380 -19.76 -33.08 -20.75
CA LYS A 380 -20.88 -33.36 -21.65
C LYS A 380 -20.81 -34.84 -22.01
N THR A 381 -21.62 -35.65 -21.36
CA THR A 381 -21.97 -36.99 -21.87
C THR A 381 -22.83 -36.84 -23.12
N PRO A 382 -22.67 -37.74 -24.11
CA PRO A 382 -23.47 -37.74 -25.34
C PRO A 382 -24.94 -38.05 -25.11
#